data_AF-A0A6N8XEN2-F1
#
_entry.id   AF-A0A6N8XEN2-F1
#
_cell.length_a   1.000
_cell.length_b   1.000
_cell.length_c   1.000
_cell.angle_alpha   90.00
_cell.angle_beta   90.00
_cell.angle_gamma   90.00
#
_symmetry.space_group_name_H-M   'P 1'
#
loop_
_entity.id
_entity.type
_entity.pdbx_description
1 polymer ?
#
loop_
_entity_poly.entity_id
_entity_poly.type
_entity_poly.pdbx_seq_one_letter_code
_entity_poly.pdbx_strand_id
1 'polypeptide(L)'
;MDLLAQAPQRGADPAVANPAGGCMIEPRLDILPDAQKEIWPSLAEIGDAFVLYGGTGLALRLGHRTSLDFDFFSHHLLDNERLFGLQLLDNAETLQRSEDTLTVSIPTHAGDRVKLSFFGGIDVGRVGRPDQTEDGVVWVASLRDLLAMKLAVLVQRISARDYVDIAAILVAGVPLADGLGAATALYGRVFPPLDAVKALGYFDEGDAMNVDETTRDVLRRHTGSWNGSVSRIAKLSDSLSITNGVT
;
A
#
# COMPACT_ATOMS: atom_id res chain seq x y z
N MET A 1 -26.38 39.30 14.53
CA MET A 1 -26.65 38.02 13.83
C MET A 1 -25.33 37.59 13.22
N ASP A 2 -24.37 37.25 14.08
CA ASP A 2 -23.05 36.75 13.71
C ASP A 2 -22.99 35.31 14.20
N LEU A 3 -22.94 34.36 13.28
CA LEU A 3 -22.64 32.97 13.59
C LEU A 3 -21.36 32.61 12.83
N LEU A 4 -20.26 32.67 13.57
CA LEU A 4 -18.94 32.23 13.18
C LEU A 4 -18.97 30.73 12.87
N ALA A 5 -18.56 30.38 11.66
CA ALA A 5 -18.26 29.01 11.24
C ALA A 5 -17.06 28.48 12.03
N GLN A 6 -17.28 27.45 12.84
CA GLN A 6 -16.21 26.67 13.45
C GLN A 6 -15.78 25.58 12.45
N ALA A 7 -14.49 25.56 12.14
CA ALA A 7 -13.85 24.49 11.37
C ALA A 7 -13.89 23.17 12.16
N PRO A 8 -14.00 22.01 11.48
CA PRO A 8 -13.96 20.73 12.16
C PRO A 8 -12.56 20.48 12.72
N GLN A 9 -12.51 20.08 13.99
CA GLN A 9 -11.29 19.68 14.69
C GLN A 9 -10.70 18.41 14.06
N ARG A 10 -9.36 18.32 14.05
CA ARG A 10 -8.58 17.16 13.62
C ARG A 10 -9.05 15.91 14.38
N GLY A 11 -9.69 14.98 13.67
CA GLY A 11 -9.95 13.64 14.16
C GLY A 11 -8.72 12.77 13.92
N ALA A 12 -8.16 12.21 14.99
CA ALA A 12 -7.30 11.03 14.89
C ALA A 12 -8.12 9.85 14.34
N ASP A 13 -7.50 8.97 13.57
CA ASP A 13 -8.10 7.69 13.14
C ASP A 13 -8.68 6.94 14.35
N PRO A 14 -9.86 6.32 14.23
CA PRO A 14 -10.42 5.50 15.30
C PRO A 14 -9.68 4.15 15.34
N ALA A 15 -8.45 4.16 15.86
CA ALA A 15 -7.74 2.94 16.19
C ALA A 15 -8.41 2.29 17.41
N VAL A 16 -8.97 1.09 17.24
CA VAL A 16 -9.39 0.23 18.35
C VAL A 16 -8.12 -0.32 19.00
N ALA A 17 -7.87 0.05 20.26
CA ALA A 17 -6.65 -0.33 20.97
C ALA A 17 -6.71 -1.77 21.51
N ASN A 18 -5.75 -2.60 21.11
CA ASN A 18 -5.48 -3.93 21.67
C ASN A 18 -4.52 -3.81 22.89
N PRO A 19 -4.64 -4.64 23.95
CA PRO A 19 -3.69 -4.69 25.08
C PRO A 19 -2.19 -4.87 24.72
N ALA A 20 -1.84 -5.17 23.46
CA ALA A 20 -0.45 -5.18 22.96
C ALA A 20 0.04 -3.86 22.32
N GLY A 21 -0.76 -2.77 22.34
CA GLY A 21 -0.34 -1.45 21.85
C GLY A 21 -0.13 -1.36 20.33
N GLY A 22 -0.73 -2.25 19.54
CA GLY A 22 -0.82 -2.17 18.08
C GLY A 22 -2.08 -1.44 17.63
N CYS A 23 -1.97 -0.66 16.54
CA CYS A 23 -3.13 -0.22 15.79
C CYS A 23 -3.59 -1.36 14.87
N MET A 24 -4.91 -1.59 14.82
CA MET A 24 -5.55 -2.56 13.95
C MET A 24 -6.35 -1.84 12.88
N ILE A 25 -6.62 -2.52 11.77
CA ILE A 25 -7.55 -2.04 10.74
C ILE A 25 -8.66 -3.07 10.53
N GLU A 26 -9.90 -2.61 10.43
CA GLU A 26 -11.01 -3.42 9.89
C GLU A 26 -10.80 -3.57 8.38
N PRO A 27 -10.45 -4.76 7.85
CA PRO A 27 -10.19 -4.92 6.43
C PRO A 27 -11.51 -4.87 5.62
N ARG A 28 -11.51 -4.09 4.53
CA ARG A 28 -12.61 -4.06 3.54
C ARG A 28 -12.63 -5.32 2.69
N LEU A 29 -12.99 -6.46 3.28
CA LEU A 29 -13.00 -7.75 2.58
C LEU A 29 -14.07 -7.82 1.49
N ASP A 30 -15.11 -6.99 1.56
CA ASP A 30 -16.18 -6.91 0.57
C ASP A 30 -15.68 -6.53 -0.84
N ILE A 31 -14.61 -5.74 -0.93
CA ILE A 31 -13.98 -5.32 -2.20
C ILE A 31 -13.22 -6.44 -2.92
N LEU A 32 -12.86 -7.50 -2.18
CA LEU A 32 -12.10 -8.61 -2.72
C LEU A 32 -13.01 -9.48 -3.62
N PRO A 33 -12.52 -9.95 -4.78
CA PRO A 33 -13.14 -11.04 -5.53
C PRO A 33 -13.28 -12.29 -4.67
N ASP A 34 -14.26 -13.13 -5.00
CA ASP A 34 -14.57 -14.34 -4.24
C ASP A 34 -13.37 -15.29 -4.14
N ALA A 35 -12.57 -15.39 -5.21
CA ALA A 35 -11.33 -16.16 -5.21
C ALA A 35 -10.31 -15.67 -4.15
N GLN A 36 -10.16 -14.34 -3.99
CA GLN A 36 -9.27 -13.79 -2.96
C GLN A 36 -9.85 -13.95 -1.55
N LYS A 37 -11.18 -13.87 -1.40
CA LYS A 37 -11.86 -14.14 -0.13
C LYS A 37 -11.70 -15.59 0.31
N GLU A 38 -11.73 -16.53 -0.63
CA GLU A 38 -11.57 -17.96 -0.36
C GLU A 38 -10.22 -18.26 0.28
N ILE A 39 -9.12 -17.74 -0.27
CA ILE A 39 -7.78 -18.00 0.25
C ILE A 39 -7.40 -17.11 1.44
N TRP A 40 -8.19 -16.10 1.75
CA TRP A 40 -7.87 -15.07 2.75
C TRP A 40 -7.45 -15.67 4.10
N PRO A 41 -8.18 -16.62 4.71
CA PRO A 41 -7.79 -17.19 6.00
C PRO A 41 -6.41 -17.86 5.99
N SER A 42 -6.03 -18.47 4.87
CA SER A 42 -4.74 -19.15 4.71
C SER A 42 -3.55 -18.18 4.60
N LEU A 43 -3.79 -16.89 4.31
CA LEU A 43 -2.73 -15.87 4.32
C LEU A 43 -2.13 -15.66 5.72
N ALA A 44 -2.82 -16.07 6.79
CA ALA A 44 -2.30 -16.01 8.16
C ALA A 44 -1.01 -16.81 8.36
N GLU A 45 -0.74 -17.83 7.52
CA GLU A 45 0.50 -18.61 7.55
C GLU A 45 1.74 -17.80 7.19
N ILE A 46 1.59 -16.69 6.46
CA ILE A 46 2.72 -15.86 5.98
C ILE A 46 3.48 -15.20 7.15
N GLY A 47 2.77 -14.86 8.23
CA GLY A 47 3.36 -14.27 9.43
C GLY A 47 3.76 -12.79 9.28
N ASP A 48 4.49 -12.28 10.28
CA ASP A 48 4.78 -10.85 10.46
C ASP A 48 6.11 -10.36 9.84
N ALA A 49 6.84 -11.29 9.22
CA ALA A 49 8.02 -10.99 8.41
C ALA A 49 7.65 -10.23 7.13
N PHE A 50 6.40 -10.39 6.66
CA PHE A 50 5.89 -9.75 5.47
C PHE A 50 4.79 -8.74 5.78
N VAL A 51 4.76 -7.67 5.00
CA VAL A 51 3.72 -6.65 5.04
C VAL A 51 3.09 -6.53 3.65
N LEU A 52 1.76 -6.51 3.61
CA LEU A 52 1.00 -6.30 2.39
C LEU A 52 1.09 -4.84 1.95
N TYR A 53 1.62 -4.64 0.75
CA TYR A 53 1.73 -3.35 0.05
C TYR A 53 0.83 -3.36 -1.20
N GLY A 54 1.05 -2.39 -2.09
CA GLY A 54 0.44 -2.37 -3.40
C GLY A 54 -1.05 -2.00 -3.40
N GLY A 55 -1.71 -2.31 -4.51
CA GLY A 55 -3.12 -1.94 -4.72
C GLY A 55 -4.08 -2.63 -3.75
N THR A 56 -3.78 -3.87 -3.37
CA THR A 56 -4.65 -4.67 -2.50
C THR A 56 -4.51 -4.26 -1.04
N GLY A 57 -3.29 -3.93 -0.56
CA GLY A 57 -3.13 -3.31 0.75
C GLY A 57 -3.91 -2.00 0.89
N LEU A 58 -3.94 -1.18 -0.17
CA LEU A 58 -4.76 0.03 -0.19
C LEU A 58 -6.28 -0.28 -0.27
N ALA A 59 -6.68 -1.25 -1.09
CA ALA A 59 -8.07 -1.66 -1.24
C ALA A 59 -8.66 -2.14 0.10
N LEU A 60 -7.89 -2.88 0.90
CA LEU A 60 -8.31 -3.32 2.23
C LEU A 60 -8.51 -2.17 3.21
N ARG A 61 -7.75 -1.07 3.07
CA ARG A 61 -7.92 0.11 3.93
C ARG A 61 -9.10 0.98 3.49
N LEU A 62 -9.25 1.21 2.19
CA LEU A 62 -10.15 2.25 1.67
C LEU A 62 -11.34 1.74 0.87
N GLY A 63 -11.35 0.49 0.43
CA GLY A 63 -12.39 -0.07 -0.44
C GLY A 63 -12.52 0.69 -1.78
N HIS A 64 -11.46 1.36 -2.23
CA HIS A 64 -11.53 2.36 -3.30
C HIS A 64 -11.62 1.75 -4.71
N ARG A 65 -11.04 0.56 -4.91
CA ARG A 65 -11.20 -0.28 -6.11
C ARG A 65 -10.81 -1.72 -5.82
N THR A 66 -11.28 -2.63 -6.67
CA THR A 66 -10.79 -4.01 -6.68
C THR A 66 -9.32 -4.07 -7.18
N SER A 67 -8.53 -4.93 -6.56
CA SER A 67 -7.13 -5.21 -6.90
C SER A 67 -6.88 -6.72 -6.75
N LEU A 68 -6.28 -7.35 -7.76
CA LEU A 68 -6.31 -8.80 -7.93
C LEU A 68 -5.07 -9.55 -7.38
N ASP A 69 -4.01 -8.82 -7.04
CA ASP A 69 -2.73 -9.38 -6.65
C ASP A 69 -2.46 -9.11 -5.16
N PHE A 70 -2.02 -10.10 -4.40
CA PHE A 70 -1.44 -9.86 -3.07
C PHE A 70 0.07 -9.68 -3.18
N ASP A 71 0.57 -8.49 -2.82
CA ASP A 71 1.98 -8.14 -2.91
C ASP A 71 2.60 -7.97 -1.51
N PHE A 72 3.32 -8.98 -1.05
CA PHE A 72 3.95 -9.07 0.27
C PHE A 72 5.41 -8.67 0.21
N PHE A 73 5.77 -7.67 1.01
CA PHE A 73 7.09 -7.06 1.03
C PHE A 73 7.78 -7.36 2.36
N SER A 74 9.07 -7.65 2.31
CA SER A 74 9.91 -7.91 3.48
C SER A 74 11.23 -7.14 3.37
N HIS A 75 11.76 -6.73 4.53
CA HIS A 75 13.12 -6.23 4.63
C HIS A 75 14.15 -7.36 4.50
N HIS A 76 13.79 -8.55 4.97
CA HIS A 76 14.67 -9.73 4.96
C HIS A 76 14.73 -10.33 3.56
N LEU A 77 15.87 -10.94 3.22
CA LEU A 77 16.01 -11.74 2.00
C LEU A 77 14.97 -12.88 1.99
N LEU A 78 14.56 -13.32 0.81
CA LEU A 78 13.58 -14.41 0.71
C LEU A 78 14.22 -15.77 1.01
N ASP A 79 13.70 -16.44 2.03
CA ASP A 79 13.88 -17.88 2.21
C ASP A 79 12.80 -18.63 1.42
N ASN A 80 13.13 -18.97 0.17
CA ASN A 80 12.22 -19.69 -0.71
C ASN A 80 11.84 -21.07 -0.15
N GLU A 81 12.76 -21.78 0.52
CA GLU A 81 12.47 -23.11 1.07
C GLU A 81 11.48 -23.01 2.22
N ARG A 82 11.60 -21.97 3.06
CA ARG A 82 10.61 -21.67 4.08
C ARG A 82 9.25 -21.30 3.48
N LEU A 83 9.22 -20.47 2.43
CA LEU A 83 7.96 -20.09 1.76
C LEU A 83 7.26 -21.32 1.16
N PHE A 84 7.98 -22.21 0.48
CA PHE A 84 7.41 -23.45 -0.05
C PHE A 84 7.02 -24.47 1.03
N GLY A 85 7.41 -24.25 2.29
CA GLY A 85 6.93 -25.03 3.43
C GLY A 85 5.57 -24.58 3.98
N LEU A 86 5.00 -23.48 3.49
CA LEU A 86 3.67 -23.00 3.87
C LEU A 86 2.58 -23.86 3.18
N GLN A 87 1.57 -24.29 3.94
CA GLN A 87 0.48 -25.13 3.40
C GLN A 87 -0.34 -24.37 2.36
N LEU A 88 -0.50 -23.06 2.53
CA LEU A 88 -1.03 -22.13 1.53
C LEU A 88 -0.41 -22.33 0.13
N LEU A 89 0.86 -22.76 0.04
CA LEU A 89 1.57 -22.89 -1.23
C LEU A 89 1.61 -24.33 -1.78
N ASP A 90 1.05 -25.33 -1.10
CA ASP A 90 1.13 -26.75 -1.48
C ASP A 90 0.70 -27.04 -2.93
N ASN A 91 -0.31 -26.30 -3.43
CA ASN A 91 -0.87 -26.44 -4.77
C ASN A 91 -0.58 -25.25 -5.68
N ALA A 92 0.34 -24.37 -5.28
CA ALA A 92 0.62 -23.15 -6.01
C ALA A 92 1.50 -23.42 -7.25
N GLU A 93 1.18 -22.78 -8.36
CA GLU A 93 2.04 -22.77 -9.54
C GLU A 93 3.04 -21.62 -9.43
N THR A 94 4.33 -21.92 -9.57
CA THR A 94 5.35 -20.87 -9.61
C THR A 94 5.32 -20.14 -10.94
N LEU A 95 5.01 -18.84 -10.91
CA LEU A 95 5.04 -17.96 -12.08
C LEU A 95 6.40 -17.28 -12.26
N GLN A 96 7.08 -16.96 -11.16
CA GLN A 96 8.41 -16.36 -11.15
C GLN A 96 9.16 -16.77 -9.88
N ARG A 97 10.45 -17.08 -10.03
CA ARG A 97 11.36 -17.31 -8.91
C ARG A 97 12.73 -16.70 -9.21
N SER A 98 13.22 -15.85 -8.31
CA SER A 98 14.59 -15.34 -8.25
C SER A 98 15.02 -15.24 -6.78
N GLU A 99 16.24 -14.76 -6.52
CA GLU A 99 16.82 -14.67 -5.17
C GLU A 99 15.86 -14.02 -4.16
N ASP A 100 15.35 -12.82 -4.47
CA ASP A 100 14.44 -12.06 -3.59
C ASP A 100 13.05 -11.80 -4.17
N THR A 101 12.62 -12.60 -5.14
CA THR A 101 11.25 -12.52 -5.68
C THR A 101 10.66 -13.91 -5.89
N LEU A 102 9.47 -14.13 -5.34
CA LEU A 102 8.66 -15.30 -5.60
C LEU A 102 7.25 -14.86 -6.00
N THR A 103 6.80 -15.20 -7.19
CA THR A 103 5.41 -15.02 -7.60
C THR A 103 4.79 -16.37 -7.86
N VAL A 104 3.65 -16.64 -7.23
CA VAL A 104 2.90 -17.89 -7.35
C VAL A 104 1.44 -17.62 -7.69
N SER A 105 0.80 -18.63 -8.27
CA SER A 105 -0.63 -18.64 -8.60
C SER A 105 -1.30 -19.77 -7.84
N ILE A 106 -2.21 -19.43 -6.94
CA ILE A 106 -2.92 -20.39 -6.07
C ILE A 106 -4.27 -20.71 -6.72
N PRO A 107 -4.54 -21.99 -7.05
CA PRO A 107 -5.87 -22.40 -7.51
C PRO A 107 -6.90 -22.28 -6.38
N THR A 108 -8.10 -21.84 -6.72
CA THR A 108 -9.27 -21.91 -5.84
C THR A 108 -10.14 -23.12 -6.17
N HIS A 109 -11.05 -23.49 -5.28
CA HIS A 109 -12.00 -24.57 -5.49
C HIS A 109 -12.92 -24.33 -6.70
N ALA A 110 -13.21 -23.07 -7.01
CA ALA A 110 -14.00 -22.68 -8.17
C ALA A 110 -13.24 -22.74 -9.52
N GLY A 111 -11.93 -23.01 -9.48
CA GLY A 111 -11.07 -23.04 -10.67
C GLY A 111 -10.48 -21.68 -11.08
N ASP A 112 -10.81 -20.61 -10.35
CA ASP A 112 -10.10 -19.34 -10.45
C ASP A 112 -8.69 -19.46 -9.86
N ARG A 113 -7.87 -18.42 -10.07
CA ARG A 113 -6.51 -18.38 -9.54
C ARG A 113 -6.22 -17.04 -8.91
N VAL A 114 -5.54 -17.07 -7.77
CA VAL A 114 -5.11 -15.86 -7.05
C VAL A 114 -3.60 -15.74 -7.13
N LYS A 115 -3.12 -14.55 -7.48
CA LYS A 115 -1.69 -14.27 -7.57
C LYS A 115 -1.16 -13.73 -6.24
N LEU A 116 -0.11 -14.37 -5.73
CA LEU A 116 0.66 -13.90 -4.58
C LEU A 116 2.08 -13.63 -5.02
N SER A 117 2.60 -12.45 -4.68
CA SER A 117 3.98 -12.06 -4.90
C SER A 117 4.64 -11.79 -3.56
N PHE A 118 5.82 -12.36 -3.34
CA PHE A 118 6.71 -12.08 -2.22
C PHE A 118 7.96 -11.39 -2.75
N PHE A 119 8.34 -10.29 -2.10
CA PHE A 119 9.53 -9.52 -2.43
C PHE A 119 10.36 -9.33 -1.15
N GLY A 120 11.60 -9.81 -1.17
CA GLY A 120 12.55 -9.70 -0.06
C GLY A 120 13.61 -8.63 -0.30
N GLY A 121 14.45 -8.41 0.71
CA GLY A 121 15.61 -7.52 0.61
C GLY A 121 15.27 -6.04 0.38
N ILE A 122 14.04 -5.62 0.66
CA ILE A 122 13.62 -4.24 0.41
C ILE A 122 14.07 -3.34 1.58
N ASP A 123 15.04 -2.48 1.32
CA ASP A 123 15.78 -1.70 2.32
C ASP A 123 15.38 -0.21 2.41
N VAL A 124 14.30 0.18 1.72
CA VAL A 124 13.82 1.58 1.72
C VAL A 124 13.31 2.02 3.10
N GLY A 125 12.86 1.07 3.93
CA GLY A 125 12.26 1.31 5.23
C GLY A 125 10.85 1.86 5.16
N ARG A 126 10.34 2.37 6.30
CA ARG A 126 8.96 2.87 6.45
C ARG A 126 8.92 4.14 7.28
N VAL A 127 7.93 4.98 7.01
CA VAL A 127 7.60 6.19 7.79
C VAL A 127 6.38 5.99 8.68
N GLY A 128 5.54 5.00 8.39
CA GLY A 128 4.42 4.60 9.24
C GLY A 128 4.63 3.21 9.83
N ARG A 129 3.85 2.91 10.88
CA ARG A 129 3.74 1.55 11.40
C ARG A 129 2.70 0.81 10.54
N PRO A 130 2.97 -0.42 10.07
CA PRO A 130 1.93 -1.24 9.48
C PRO A 130 0.91 -1.66 10.54
N ASP A 131 -0.34 -1.79 10.14
CA ASP A 131 -1.43 -2.22 11.02
C ASP A 131 -1.78 -3.67 10.72
N GLN A 132 -2.05 -4.45 11.77
CA GLN A 132 -2.59 -5.80 11.58
C GLN A 132 -4.09 -5.69 11.26
N THR A 133 -4.59 -6.55 10.38
CA THR A 133 -6.04 -6.67 10.21
C THR A 133 -6.68 -7.17 11.50
N GLU A 134 -7.90 -6.72 11.82
CA GLU A 134 -8.59 -7.09 13.05
C GLU A 134 -8.83 -8.61 13.21
N ASP A 135 -8.93 -9.32 12.08
CA ASP A 135 -8.99 -10.79 12.02
C ASP A 135 -7.62 -11.48 12.18
N GLY A 136 -6.54 -10.71 12.30
CA GLY A 136 -5.18 -11.18 12.54
C GLY A 136 -4.47 -11.75 11.31
N VAL A 137 -5.08 -11.72 10.13
CA VAL A 137 -4.61 -12.46 8.93
C VAL A 137 -3.35 -11.85 8.32
N VAL A 138 -3.29 -10.54 8.10
CA VAL A 138 -2.12 -9.90 7.49
C VAL A 138 -1.75 -8.58 8.16
N TRP A 139 -0.50 -8.17 7.99
CA TRP A 139 -0.04 -6.80 8.25
C TRP A 139 -0.14 -5.97 6.99
N VAL A 140 -0.67 -4.75 7.08
CA VAL A 140 -0.88 -3.86 5.92
C VAL A 140 -0.12 -2.56 6.11
N ALA A 141 0.63 -2.15 5.10
CA ALA A 141 1.41 -0.91 5.10
C ALA A 141 0.54 0.32 5.40
N SER A 142 1.10 1.33 6.08
CA SER A 142 0.38 2.56 6.41
C SER A 142 -0.04 3.34 5.15
N LEU A 143 -1.08 4.18 5.23
CA LEU A 143 -1.46 5.04 4.11
C LEU A 143 -0.33 5.97 3.67
N ARG A 144 0.56 6.40 4.59
CA ARG A 144 1.72 7.23 4.26
C ARG A 144 2.78 6.44 3.47
N ASP A 145 3.05 5.20 3.85
CA ASP A 145 3.98 4.34 3.11
C ASP A 145 3.42 3.98 1.72
N LEU A 146 2.13 3.66 1.65
CA LEU A 146 1.44 3.39 0.39
C LEU A 146 1.47 4.61 -0.54
N LEU A 147 1.19 5.81 -0.03
CA LEU A 147 1.27 7.05 -0.82
C LEU A 147 2.69 7.33 -1.29
N ALA A 148 3.69 7.19 -0.41
CA ALA A 148 5.09 7.43 -0.74
C ALA A 148 5.57 6.52 -1.87
N MET A 149 5.26 5.22 -1.78
CA MET A 149 5.64 4.23 -2.79
C MET A 149 4.91 4.48 -4.12
N LYS A 150 3.63 4.85 -4.09
CA LYS A 150 2.87 5.22 -5.29
C LYS A 150 3.47 6.44 -6.00
N LEU A 151 3.84 7.47 -5.25
CA LEU A 151 4.51 8.66 -5.81
C LEU A 151 5.87 8.32 -6.41
N ALA A 152 6.65 7.45 -5.74
CA ALA A 152 7.96 7.04 -6.22
C ALA A 152 7.89 6.17 -7.48
N VAL A 153 6.86 5.32 -7.63
CA VAL A 153 6.62 4.54 -8.85
C VAL A 153 6.09 5.43 -9.98
N LEU A 154 5.19 6.37 -9.68
CA LEU A 154 4.57 7.25 -10.67
C LEU A 154 5.60 8.01 -11.52
N VAL A 155 6.70 8.46 -10.91
CA VAL A 155 7.77 9.18 -11.63
C VAL A 155 8.60 8.28 -12.56
N GLN A 156 8.53 6.97 -12.39
CA GLN A 156 9.23 5.99 -13.23
C GLN A 156 8.33 5.41 -14.32
N ARG A 157 7.04 5.26 -14.01
CA ARG A 157 6.04 4.62 -14.87
C ARG A 157 4.68 5.22 -14.58
N ILE A 158 4.00 5.60 -15.65
CA ILE A 158 2.61 6.06 -15.61
C ILE A 158 1.68 4.84 -15.69
N SER A 159 0.77 4.71 -14.72
CA SER A 159 -0.39 3.81 -14.82
C SER A 159 -1.63 4.46 -14.21
N ALA A 160 -2.78 4.35 -14.88
CA ALA A 160 -4.06 4.89 -14.41
C ALA A 160 -4.41 4.41 -12.98
N ARG A 161 -4.04 3.17 -12.65
CA ARG A 161 -4.26 2.60 -11.31
C ARG A 161 -3.53 3.37 -10.22
N ASP A 162 -2.33 3.88 -10.49
CA ASP A 162 -1.56 4.66 -9.51
C ASP A 162 -2.20 6.02 -9.26
N TYR A 163 -2.81 6.65 -10.28
CA TYR A 163 -3.57 7.89 -10.10
C TYR A 163 -4.82 7.67 -9.24
N VAL A 164 -5.57 6.59 -9.48
CA VAL A 164 -6.74 6.22 -8.68
C VAL A 164 -6.35 5.94 -7.23
N ASP A 165 -5.25 5.19 -7.02
CA ASP A 165 -4.73 4.88 -5.68
C ASP A 165 -4.31 6.16 -4.93
N ILE A 166 -3.56 7.05 -5.58
CA ILE A 166 -3.12 8.32 -4.97
C ILE A 166 -4.32 9.21 -4.66
N ALA A 167 -5.27 9.36 -5.59
CA ALA A 167 -6.47 10.15 -5.37
C ALA A 167 -7.28 9.65 -4.17
N ALA A 168 -7.46 8.33 -4.04
CA ALA A 168 -8.15 7.73 -2.92
C ALA A 168 -7.47 8.05 -1.57
N ILE A 169 -6.14 7.97 -1.51
CA ILE A 169 -5.39 8.31 -0.29
C ILE A 169 -5.52 9.80 0.07
N LEU A 170 -5.51 10.69 -0.93
CA LEU A 170 -5.69 12.13 -0.72
C LEU A 170 -7.11 12.45 -0.22
N VAL A 171 -8.13 11.78 -0.78
CA VAL A 171 -9.53 11.90 -0.33
C VAL A 171 -9.72 11.37 1.09
N ALA A 172 -9.00 10.30 1.47
CA ALA A 172 -8.97 9.78 2.83
C ALA A 172 -8.29 10.74 3.83
N GLY A 173 -7.74 11.87 3.37
CA GLY A 173 -7.26 12.97 4.22
C GLY A 173 -5.75 13.00 4.44
N VAL A 174 -4.98 12.13 3.78
CA VAL A 174 -3.51 12.23 3.83
C VAL A 174 -3.06 13.40 2.96
N PRO A 175 -2.34 14.41 3.50
CA PRO A 175 -1.91 15.55 2.71
C PRO A 175 -0.87 15.15 1.64
N LEU A 176 -0.96 15.76 0.45
CA LEU A 176 0.04 15.55 -0.60
C LEU A 176 1.46 15.89 -0.11
N ALA A 177 1.62 16.96 0.67
CA ALA A 177 2.91 17.34 1.26
C ALA A 177 3.49 16.26 2.21
N ASP A 178 2.64 15.51 2.92
CA ASP A 178 3.05 14.38 3.75
C ASP A 178 3.51 13.21 2.89
N GLY A 179 2.80 12.90 1.80
CA GLY A 179 3.20 11.88 0.83
C GLY A 179 4.56 12.17 0.19
N LEU A 180 4.74 13.41 -0.28
CA LEU A 180 6.02 13.88 -0.84
C LEU A 180 7.14 13.83 0.20
N GLY A 181 6.85 14.23 1.44
CA GLY A 181 7.79 14.18 2.56
C GLY A 181 8.19 12.77 2.92
N ALA A 182 7.23 11.84 2.95
CA ALA A 182 7.45 10.43 3.18
C ALA A 182 8.31 9.80 2.07
N ALA A 183 7.96 10.02 0.80
CA ALA A 183 8.78 9.54 -0.32
C ALA A 183 10.21 10.11 -0.29
N THR A 184 10.37 11.40 0.06
CA THR A 184 11.68 12.01 0.25
C THR A 184 12.48 11.34 1.38
N ALA A 185 11.82 10.97 2.48
CA ALA A 185 12.46 10.30 3.61
C ALA A 185 12.90 8.87 3.28
N LEU A 186 12.15 8.16 2.43
CA LEU A 186 12.44 6.77 2.05
C LEU A 186 13.47 6.65 0.93
N TYR A 187 13.33 7.47 -0.12
CA TYR A 187 14.11 7.35 -1.36
C TYR A 187 15.20 8.43 -1.52
N GLY A 188 15.24 9.41 -0.62
CA GLY A 188 16.25 10.46 -0.61
C GLY A 188 16.34 11.23 -1.93
N ARG A 189 17.55 11.39 -2.46
CA ARG A 189 17.81 12.16 -3.69
C ARG A 189 17.28 11.50 -4.96
N VAL A 190 16.93 10.21 -4.92
CA VAL A 190 16.41 9.47 -6.08
C VAL A 190 14.97 9.86 -6.37
N PHE A 191 14.23 10.39 -5.39
CA PHE A 191 12.86 10.84 -5.56
C PHE A 191 12.79 12.36 -5.76
N PRO A 192 12.38 12.85 -6.95
CA PRO A 192 12.15 14.28 -7.22
C PRO A 192 10.69 14.70 -6.92
N PRO A 193 10.41 15.42 -5.82
CA PRO A 193 9.02 15.74 -5.43
C PRO A 193 8.27 16.58 -6.46
N LEU A 194 8.98 17.52 -7.12
CA LEU A 194 8.39 18.37 -8.15
C LEU A 194 7.92 17.57 -9.37
N ASP A 195 8.68 16.55 -9.78
CA ASP A 195 8.31 15.74 -10.94
C ASP A 195 7.13 14.82 -10.61
N ALA A 196 7.02 14.33 -9.37
CA ALA A 196 5.83 13.61 -8.91
C ALA A 196 4.57 14.49 -8.98
N VAL A 197 4.65 15.75 -8.55
CA VAL A 197 3.51 16.68 -8.64
C VAL A 197 3.14 16.99 -10.10
N LYS A 198 4.13 17.18 -10.98
CA LYS A 198 3.88 17.39 -12.42
C LYS A 198 3.21 16.17 -13.04
N ALA A 199 3.70 14.98 -12.75
CA ALA A 199 3.12 13.73 -13.24
C ALA A 199 1.66 13.60 -12.80
N LEU A 200 1.34 13.90 -11.52
CA LEU A 200 -0.03 13.88 -11.01
C LEU A 200 -0.98 14.85 -11.71
N GLY A 201 -0.47 15.95 -12.26
CA GLY A 201 -1.24 16.93 -13.01
C GLY A 201 -1.37 16.63 -14.51
N TYR A 202 -0.71 15.58 -15.00
CA TYR A 202 -0.60 15.29 -16.43
C TYR A 202 -1.34 13.99 -16.79
N PHE A 203 -2.28 14.10 -17.74
CA PHE A 203 -3.19 13.01 -18.13
C PHE A 203 -3.22 12.74 -19.65
N ASP A 204 -2.41 13.49 -20.41
CA ASP A 204 -2.56 13.57 -21.86
C ASP A 204 -1.74 12.50 -22.61
N GLU A 205 -1.08 11.58 -21.89
CA GLU A 205 -0.24 10.54 -22.50
C GLU A 205 -0.38 9.17 -21.83
N GLY A 206 -0.12 8.13 -22.62
CA GLY A 206 -0.03 6.74 -22.17
C GLY A 206 -1.28 6.27 -21.43
N ASP A 207 -1.08 5.51 -20.37
CA ASP A 207 -2.18 4.96 -19.56
C ASP A 207 -2.91 6.05 -18.76
N ALA A 208 -2.34 7.24 -18.55
CA ALA A 208 -3.02 8.31 -17.81
C ALA A 208 -4.28 8.84 -18.52
N MET A 209 -4.39 8.65 -19.84
CA MET A 209 -5.61 8.98 -20.58
C MET A 209 -6.83 8.17 -20.10
N ASN A 210 -6.61 7.01 -19.48
CA ASN A 210 -7.67 6.13 -18.98
C ASN A 210 -8.19 6.52 -17.58
N VAL A 211 -7.60 7.53 -16.95
CA VAL A 211 -8.06 8.06 -15.65
C VAL A 211 -9.36 8.83 -15.84
N ASP A 212 -10.40 8.53 -15.05
CA ASP A 212 -11.69 9.19 -15.13
C ASP A 212 -11.65 10.66 -14.63
N GLU A 213 -12.62 11.47 -15.04
CA GLU A 213 -12.62 12.90 -14.73
C GLU A 213 -12.77 13.20 -13.22
N THR A 214 -13.44 12.34 -12.45
CA THR A 214 -13.57 12.52 -10.99
C THR A 214 -12.21 12.40 -10.32
N THR A 215 -11.44 11.38 -10.70
CA THR A 215 -10.07 11.19 -10.25
C THR A 215 -9.18 12.37 -10.68
N ARG A 216 -9.30 12.83 -11.92
CA ARG A 216 -8.54 14.00 -12.43
C ARG A 216 -8.83 15.27 -11.62
N ASP A 217 -10.09 15.53 -11.30
CA ASP A 217 -10.50 16.72 -10.55
C ASP A 217 -9.96 16.72 -9.12
N VAL A 218 -9.95 15.55 -8.46
CA VAL A 218 -9.29 15.39 -7.16
C VAL A 218 -7.81 15.76 -7.28
N LEU A 219 -7.10 15.14 -8.22
CA LEU A 219 -5.65 15.35 -8.36
C LEU A 219 -5.31 16.79 -8.77
N ARG A 220 -6.06 17.41 -9.68
CA ARG A 220 -5.90 18.83 -10.05
C ARG A 220 -6.10 19.75 -8.86
N ARG A 221 -7.09 19.47 -7.99
CA ARG A 221 -7.31 20.26 -6.77
C ARG A 221 -6.12 20.18 -5.81
N HIS A 222 -5.61 18.97 -5.56
CA HIS A 222 -4.48 18.78 -4.65
C HIS A 222 -3.16 19.31 -5.21
N THR A 223 -2.90 19.12 -6.50
CA THR A 223 -1.70 19.65 -7.17
C THR A 223 -1.76 21.16 -7.35
N GLY A 224 -2.93 21.73 -7.70
CA GLY A 224 -3.12 23.17 -7.87
C GLY A 224 -3.09 23.98 -6.57
N SER A 225 -3.41 23.34 -5.43
CA SER A 225 -3.27 23.96 -4.10
C SER A 225 -1.88 23.76 -3.48
N TRP A 226 -1.02 22.96 -4.10
CA TRP A 226 0.33 22.72 -3.61
C TRP A 226 1.24 23.93 -3.84
N ASN A 227 1.82 24.45 -2.77
CA ASN A 227 2.64 25.67 -2.77
C ASN A 227 4.15 25.38 -2.79
N GLY A 228 4.57 24.19 -3.23
CA GLY A 228 5.97 23.77 -3.19
C GLY A 228 6.41 23.16 -1.85
N SER A 229 5.51 23.04 -0.86
CA SER A 229 5.87 22.50 0.46
C SER A 229 6.03 20.99 0.47
N VAL A 230 7.03 20.51 1.20
CA VAL A 230 7.25 19.09 1.48
C VAL A 230 7.34 18.95 2.99
N SER A 231 6.48 18.13 3.58
CA SER A 231 6.47 17.93 5.03
C SER A 231 7.79 17.28 5.49
N ARG A 232 8.32 17.72 6.63
CA ARG A 232 9.46 17.04 7.26
C ARG A 232 8.95 15.77 7.95
N ILE A 233 9.08 14.63 7.27
CA ILE A 233 8.76 13.31 7.78
C ILE A 233 10.08 12.60 8.13
N ALA A 234 10.14 11.96 9.30
CA ALA A 234 11.25 11.11 9.67
C ALA A 234 10.95 9.66 9.27
N LYS A 235 11.97 8.94 8.79
CA LYS A 235 11.88 7.49 8.65
C LYS A 235 11.71 6.89 10.05
N LEU A 236 10.70 6.04 10.21
CA LEU A 236 10.39 5.38 11.47
C LEU A 236 11.30 4.15 11.69
N SER A 237 11.60 3.43 10.62
CA SER A 237 12.39 2.19 10.65
C SER A 237 13.02 1.95 9.29
N ASP A 238 14.25 1.43 9.24
CA ASP A 238 14.87 0.94 8.00
C ASP A 238 14.34 -0.44 7.57
N SER A 239 13.62 -1.14 8.46
CA SER A 239 12.92 -2.37 8.15
C SER A 239 11.44 -2.12 7.82
N LEU A 240 10.98 -2.74 6.73
CA LEU A 240 9.56 -2.87 6.38
C LEU A 240 8.82 -3.87 7.27
N SER A 241 9.51 -4.90 7.75
CA SER A 241 8.94 -6.01 8.54
C SER A 241 8.64 -5.60 9.97
N ILE A 242 7.68 -6.26 10.64
CA ILE A 242 7.33 -5.92 12.03
C ILE A 242 8.40 -6.41 13.00
N THR A 243 8.90 -7.62 12.77
CA THR A 243 9.90 -8.29 13.60
C THR A 243 11.27 -8.30 12.92
N ASN A 244 12.31 -8.39 13.74
CA ASN A 244 13.68 -8.63 13.30
C ASN A 244 13.86 -10.10 12.90
N GLY A 245 13.19 -10.55 11.84
CA GLY A 245 13.59 -11.71 11.01
C GLY A 245 14.07 -12.97 11.72
N VAL A 246 13.58 -13.28 12.92
CA VAL A 246 13.95 -14.47 13.68
C VAL A 246 12.69 -14.99 14.36
N THR A 247 12.02 -15.89 13.67
CA THR A 247 11.30 -17.05 14.23
C THR A 247 11.16 -18.05 13.13
#